data_AF-A0A7K8BG72-F1
#
_entry.id   AF-A0A7K8BG72-F1
#
_cell.length_a   1.000
_cell.length_b   1.000
_cell.length_c   1.000
_cell.angle_alpha   90.00
_cell.angle_beta   90.00
_cell.angle_gamma   90.00
#
_symmetry.space_group_name_H-M   'P 1'
#
loop_
_entity.id
_entity.type
_entity.pdbx_description
1 polymer ?
#
loop_
_entity_poly.entity_id
_entity_poly.type
_entity_poly.pdbx_seq_one_letter_code
_entity_poly.pdbx_strand_id
1 'polypeptide(L)'
;LGGAVGGLLGWITSGDFKPVPQILMELPASEQQKLCAEAMAVIKNLDWTDAAHLIALVLANPGVKEKVIGVLTSYLSRELKAQIKYQE
;
A
#
# COMPACT_ATOMS: atom_id res chain seq x y z
N LEU A 1 -30.21 5.03 4.50
CA LEU A 1 -29.33 4.86 5.67
C LEU A 1 -28.34 3.74 5.37
N GLY A 2 -27.04 4.04 5.40
CA GLY A 2 -25.93 3.07 5.38
C GLY A 2 -25.46 2.67 3.98
N GLY A 3 -24.23 2.88 3.55
CA GLY A 3 -23.04 3.34 4.24
C GLY A 3 -21.96 3.71 3.22
N ALA A 4 -20.93 4.39 3.68
CA ALA A 4 -19.87 5.02 2.90
C ALA A 4 -19.19 4.08 1.87
N VAL A 5 -19.61 4.17 0.61
CA VAL A 5 -18.82 3.69 -0.55
C VAL A 5 -18.41 4.83 -1.49
N GLY A 6 -18.83 6.07 -1.20
CA GLY A 6 -18.38 7.26 -1.91
C GLY A 6 -16.98 7.74 -1.50
N GLY A 7 -16.44 7.21 -0.40
CA GLY A 7 -15.19 7.68 0.19
C GLY A 7 -13.95 7.35 -0.64
N LEU A 8 -13.93 6.22 -1.37
CA LEU A 8 -12.77 5.79 -2.15
C LEU A 8 -12.87 6.14 -3.64
N LEU A 9 -14.04 5.92 -4.25
CA LEU A 9 -14.24 6.28 -5.66
C LEU A 9 -14.29 7.80 -5.86
N GLY A 10 -14.77 8.56 -4.86
CA GLY A 10 -14.89 10.01 -4.93
C GLY A 10 -13.55 10.72 -5.17
N TRP A 11 -12.50 10.39 -4.41
CA TRP A 11 -11.18 11.03 -4.61
C TRP A 11 -10.43 10.50 -5.83
N ILE A 12 -10.58 9.20 -6.16
CA ILE A 12 -10.05 8.63 -7.41
C ILE A 12 -10.60 9.41 -8.62
N THR A 13 -11.86 9.86 -8.56
CA THR A 13 -12.46 10.70 -9.60
C THR A 13 -12.18 12.20 -9.47
N SER A 14 -11.96 12.71 -8.25
CA SER A 14 -11.75 14.15 -7.99
C SER A 14 -10.30 14.61 -8.18
N GLY A 15 -9.32 13.69 -8.20
CA GLY A 15 -7.91 14.05 -8.42
C GLY A 15 -7.21 14.67 -7.22
N ASP A 16 -7.82 14.65 -6.04
CA ASP A 16 -7.22 15.10 -4.79
C ASP A 16 -6.11 14.14 -4.34
N PHE A 17 -4.92 14.68 -4.09
CA PHE A 17 -3.78 13.91 -3.60
C PHE A 17 -3.96 13.56 -2.12
N LYS A 18 -4.07 12.27 -1.81
CA LYS A 18 -4.05 11.76 -0.43
C LYS A 18 -2.72 11.05 -0.14
N PRO A 19 -2.20 11.18 1.10
CA PRO A 19 -1.02 10.44 1.51
C PRO A 19 -1.34 8.94 1.59
N VAL A 20 -0.38 8.10 1.19
CA VAL A 20 -0.51 6.63 1.16
C VAL A 20 -1.06 6.05 2.47
N PRO A 21 -0.60 6.45 3.68
CA PRO A 21 -1.14 5.93 4.94
C PRO A 21 -2.65 6.17 5.11
N GLN A 22 -3.17 7.28 4.60
CA GLN A 22 -4.58 7.63 4.71
C GLN A 22 -5.44 6.83 3.73
N ILE A 23 -4.92 6.59 2.51
CA ILE A 23 -5.55 5.69 1.53
C ILE A 23 -5.65 4.27 2.11
N LEU A 24 -4.59 3.80 2.78
CA LEU A 24 -4.58 2.48 3.41
C LEU A 24 -5.62 2.35 4.53
N MET A 25 -5.82 3.39 5.34
CA MET A 25 -6.85 3.40 6.39
C MET A 25 -8.27 3.42 5.83
N GLU A 26 -8.49 4.03 4.67
CA GLU A 26 -9.80 4.09 4.01
C GLU A 26 -10.12 2.86 3.16
N LEU A 27 -9.13 2.01 2.85
CA LEU A 27 -9.32 0.78 2.09
C LEU A 27 -10.29 -0.18 2.82
N PRO A 28 -11.24 -0.81 2.11
CA PRO A 28 -12.07 -1.85 2.69
C PRO A 28 -11.22 -3.05 3.13
N ALA A 29 -11.65 -3.75 4.17
CA ALA A 29 -10.89 -4.83 4.80
C ALA A 29 -10.44 -5.93 3.82
N SER A 30 -11.24 -6.22 2.79
CA SER A 30 -10.92 -7.20 1.75
C SER A 30 -9.71 -6.81 0.90
N GLU A 31 -9.57 -5.52 0.59
CA GLU A 31 -8.46 -5.00 -0.21
C GLU A 31 -7.21 -4.82 0.66
N GLN A 32 -7.36 -4.37 1.92
CA GLN A 32 -6.23 -4.41 2.87
C GLN A 32 -5.64 -5.82 3.01
N GLN A 33 -6.47 -6.86 3.08
CA GLN A 33 -5.99 -8.23 3.17
C GLN A 33 -5.22 -8.67 1.92
N LYS A 34 -5.68 -8.33 0.71
CA LYS A 34 -4.94 -8.62 -0.53
C LYS A 34 -3.59 -7.90 -0.57
N LEU A 35 -3.58 -6.60 -0.25
CA LEU A 35 -2.34 -5.82 -0.21
C LEU A 35 -1.36 -6.40 0.81
N CYS A 36 -1.84 -6.74 2.00
CA CYS A 36 -1.03 -7.42 3.01
C CYS A 36 -0.49 -8.76 2.51
N ALA A 37 -1.30 -9.55 1.81
CA ALA A 37 -0.87 -10.84 1.26
C ALA A 37 0.20 -10.67 0.14
N GLU A 38 0.03 -9.70 -0.75
CA GLU A 38 1.03 -9.39 -1.78
C GLU A 38 2.33 -8.84 -1.18
N ALA A 39 2.23 -7.91 -0.23
CA ALA A 39 3.40 -7.40 0.50
C ALA A 39 4.11 -8.54 1.23
N MET A 40 3.36 -9.38 1.96
CA MET A 40 3.87 -10.60 2.61
C MET A 40 4.56 -11.53 1.61
N ALA A 41 4.03 -11.72 0.41
CA ALA A 41 4.66 -12.57 -0.61
C ALA A 41 6.03 -12.04 -1.06
N VAL A 42 6.23 -10.73 -1.03
CA VAL A 42 7.52 -10.10 -1.33
C VAL A 42 8.49 -10.22 -0.17
N ILE A 43 8.02 -10.02 1.06
CA ILE A 43 8.86 -10.08 2.25
C ILE A 43 9.05 -11.50 2.83
N LYS A 44 8.23 -12.49 2.44
CA LYS A 44 8.35 -13.87 2.97
C LYS A 44 9.66 -14.54 2.59
N ASN A 45 10.30 -14.09 1.51
CA ASN A 45 11.57 -14.62 1.04
C ASN A 45 12.75 -13.98 1.77
N LEU A 46 12.50 -13.10 2.74
CA LEU A 46 13.50 -12.57 3.65
C LEU A 46 13.46 -13.38 4.95
N ASP A 47 14.63 -13.70 5.49
CA ASP A 47 14.78 -14.33 6.81
C ASP A 47 14.58 -13.27 7.91
N TRP A 48 13.33 -12.97 8.23
CA TRP A 48 12.99 -12.07 9.34
C TRP A 48 12.28 -12.83 10.45
N THR A 49 12.67 -12.53 11.69
CA THR A 49 12.21 -13.24 12.90
C THR A 49 11.01 -12.57 13.56
N ASP A 50 10.90 -11.24 13.44
CA ASP A 50 9.82 -10.45 14.00
C ASP A 50 9.59 -9.15 13.21
N ALA A 51 8.53 -8.41 13.55
CA ALA A 51 8.14 -7.18 12.86
C ALA A 51 9.19 -6.05 12.95
N ALA A 52 9.87 -5.89 14.09
CA ALA A 52 10.94 -4.92 14.23
C ALA A 52 12.15 -5.33 13.38
N HIS A 53 12.48 -6.62 13.32
CA HIS A 53 13.58 -7.11 12.50
C HIS A 53 13.28 -6.95 11.00
N LEU A 54 12.04 -7.18 10.58
CA LEU A 54 11.56 -6.88 9.23
C LEU A 54 11.67 -5.39 8.89
N ILE A 55 11.21 -4.50 9.78
CA ILE A 55 11.30 -3.04 9.59
C ILE A 55 12.76 -2.63 9.41
N ALA A 56 13.66 -3.16 10.25
CA ALA A 56 15.09 -2.91 10.13
C ALA A 56 15.64 -3.42 8.79
N LEU A 57 15.25 -4.63 8.35
CA LEU A 57 15.65 -5.20 7.06
C LEU A 57 15.19 -4.37 5.87
N VAL A 58 13.94 -3.91 5.87
CA VAL A 58 13.38 -3.06 4.82
C VAL A 58 14.06 -1.69 4.79
N LEU A 59 14.34 -1.09 5.96
CA LEU A 59 15.02 0.20 6.04
C LEU A 59 16.51 0.11 5.67
N ALA A 60 17.17 -0.99 6.02
CA ALA A 60 18.59 -1.23 5.76
C ALA A 60 18.87 -1.71 4.32
N ASN A 61 17.87 -2.25 3.61
CA ASN A 61 18.03 -2.78 2.26
C ASN A 61 17.23 -1.94 1.25
N PRO A 62 17.88 -1.04 0.49
CA PRO A 62 17.20 -0.21 -0.50
C PRO A 62 16.49 -1.06 -1.57
N GLY A 63 17.03 -2.20 -1.97
CA GLY A 63 16.37 -3.11 -2.92
C GLY A 63 15.08 -3.76 -2.39
N VAL A 64 15.00 -4.00 -1.07
CA VAL A 64 13.77 -4.52 -0.43
C VAL A 64 12.76 -3.38 -0.31
N LYS A 65 13.20 -2.19 0.10
CA LYS A 65 12.39 -0.98 0.15
C LYS A 65 11.76 -0.68 -1.20
N GLU A 66 12.54 -0.70 -2.28
CA GLU A 66 12.05 -0.49 -3.64
C GLU A 66 11.02 -1.55 -4.06
N LYS A 67 11.23 -2.83 -3.73
CA LYS A 67 10.24 -3.86 -4.01
C LYS A 67 8.92 -3.62 -3.28
N VAL A 68 8.97 -3.27 -1.99
CA VAL A 68 7.76 -2.95 -1.20
C VAL A 68 7.03 -1.74 -1.79
N ILE A 69 7.76 -0.68 -2.12
CA ILE A 69 7.22 0.51 -2.79
C ILE A 69 6.63 0.14 -4.16
N GLY A 70 7.28 -0.74 -4.92
CA GLY A 70 6.81 -1.21 -6.22
C GLY A 70 5.52 -2.02 -6.14
N VAL A 71 5.36 -2.85 -5.11
CA VAL A 71 4.10 -3.58 -4.83
C VAL A 71 2.99 -2.60 -4.47
N LEU A 72 3.25 -1.69 -3.52
CA LEU A 72 2.31 -0.63 -3.14
C LEU A 72 1.90 0.18 -4.37
N THR A 73 2.87 0.57 -5.19
CA THR A 73 2.63 1.35 -6.41
C THR A 73 1.80 0.57 -7.41
N SER A 74 2.18 -0.68 -7.68
CA SER A 74 1.48 -1.55 -8.63
C SER A 74 0.05 -1.82 -8.18
N TYR A 75 -0.16 -2.09 -6.90
CA TYR A 75 -1.47 -2.36 -6.33
C TYR A 75 -2.37 -1.12 -6.40
N LEU A 76 -1.88 0.04 -5.94
CA LEU A 76 -2.62 1.31 -5.99
C LEU A 76 -2.93 1.73 -7.44
N SER A 77 -2.03 1.51 -8.39
CA SER A 77 -2.29 1.83 -9.80
C SER A 77 -3.17 0.80 -10.52
N ARG A 78 -3.09 -0.50 -10.18
CA ARG A 78 -3.92 -1.56 -10.81
C ARG A 78 -5.31 -1.67 -10.21
N GLU A 79 -5.41 -1.78 -8.89
CA GLU A 79 -6.67 -2.02 -8.19
C GLU A 79 -7.44 -0.71 -7.98
N LEU A 80 -6.74 0.39 -7.67
CA LEU A 80 -7.39 1.68 -7.36
C LEU A 80 -7.33 2.69 -8.52
N LYS A 81 -6.67 2.37 -9.64
CA LYS A 81 -6.43 3.31 -10.77
C LYS A 81 -5.88 4.67 -10.32
N ALA A 82 -5.18 4.72 -9.18
CA ALA A 82 -4.68 5.94 -8.61
C ALA A 82 -3.35 6.32 -9.28
N GLN A 83 -3.19 7.61 -9.62
CA GLN A 83 -1.91 8.16 -10.03
C GLN A 83 -1.09 8.48 -8.78
N ILE A 84 0.04 7.80 -8.60
CA ILE A 84 0.96 8.05 -7.49
C ILE A 84 1.97 9.09 -7.93
N LYS A 85 1.97 10.25 -7.25
CA LYS A 85 3.03 11.24 -7.36
C LYS A 85 3.94 11.13 -6.14
N TYR A 86 5.24 11.01 -6.38
CA TYR A 86 6.24 11.23 -5.35
C TYR A 86 6.43 12.74 -5.21
N GLN A 87 6.48 13.23 -3.97
CA GLN A 87 6.78 14.63 -3.70
C GLN A 87 8.30 14.79 -3.87
N GLU A 88 8.71 15.62 -4.85
CA GLU A 88 10.12 16.00 -5.10
C GLU A 88 10.71 16.77 -3.91
#